data_AF-A0A4Y2M2T6-F1
#
_entry.id   AF-A0A4Y2M2T6-F1
#
_cell.length_a   1.000
_cell.length_b   1.000
_cell.length_c   1.000
_cell.angle_alpha   90.00
_cell.angle_beta   90.00
_cell.angle_gamma   90.00
#
_symmetry.space_group_name_H-M   'P 1'
#
loop_
_entity.id
_entity.type
_entity.pdbx_description
1 polymer ?
#
loop_
_entity_poly.entity_id
_entity_poly.type
_entity_poly.pdbx_seq_one_letter_code
_entity_poly.pdbx_strand_id
1 'polypeptide(L)'
;MKKLLADYLDLPESTNLEEPLEVIYNMEEEIEDLEVKFKILLTKYCKAPNADNVPMTVHKPKLKIPDLPLPEFTGKYEEYESFKTQFMSIIGNNESLNDNQKCCYLKASLKGDAKLIESTQDTFQSLLSALHARYQNKRAVIDSLIKSVLSVGKANDSPRQLRNLVDIIKRNLRALENLKLSRNNLSDALLLHILEGKLIPNHRSYSKWKINPVKFYRLIVS
;
A
#
# COMPACT_ATOMS: atom_id res chain seq x y z
N MET A 1 -23.03 -8.70 23.11
CA MET A 1 -21.69 -9.32 23.11
C MET A 1 -21.76 -10.76 23.60
N LYS A 2 -22.24 -11.03 24.83
CA LYS A 2 -22.37 -12.40 25.40
C LYS A 2 -23.19 -13.38 24.54
N LYS A 3 -24.36 -12.97 24.05
CA LYS A 3 -25.23 -13.82 23.20
C LYS A 3 -24.58 -14.24 21.86
N LEU A 4 -23.94 -13.29 21.17
CA LEU A 4 -23.23 -13.56 19.90
C LEU A 4 -22.02 -14.50 20.07
N LEU A 5 -21.39 -14.51 21.25
CA LEU A 5 -20.27 -15.40 21.56
C LEU A 5 -20.76 -16.80 21.94
N ALA A 6 -21.86 -16.89 22.69
CA ALA A 6 -22.52 -18.17 23.02
C ALA A 6 -22.98 -18.89 21.75
N ASP A 7 -23.64 -18.17 20.83
CA ASP A 7 -24.08 -18.69 19.53
C ASP A 7 -22.90 -19.11 18.62
N TYR A 8 -21.72 -18.50 18.77
CA TYR A 8 -20.52 -18.84 18.00
C TYR A 8 -19.80 -20.11 18.50
N LEU A 9 -19.95 -20.42 19.79
CA LEU A 9 -19.29 -21.54 20.46
C LEU A 9 -20.23 -22.71 20.77
N ASP A 10 -21.50 -22.64 20.32
CA ASP A 10 -22.58 -23.58 20.64
C ASP A 10 -22.75 -23.79 22.17
N LEU A 11 -22.63 -22.71 22.94
CA LEU A 11 -22.73 -22.77 24.40
C LEU A 11 -24.18 -22.52 24.87
N PRO A 12 -24.69 -23.24 25.88
CA PRO A 12 -26.03 -23.01 26.42
C PRO A 12 -26.15 -21.59 27.02
N GLU A 13 -27.33 -20.97 26.90
CA GLU A 13 -27.59 -19.57 27.34
C GLU A 13 -27.31 -19.35 28.84
N SER A 14 -27.25 -20.41 29.66
CA SER A 14 -26.91 -20.37 31.08
C SER A 14 -25.41 -20.30 31.38
N THR A 15 -24.54 -20.33 30.38
CA THR A 15 -23.09 -20.34 30.58
C THR A 15 -22.60 -18.96 31.05
N ASN A 16 -21.99 -18.89 32.23
CA ASN A 16 -21.36 -17.66 32.70
C ASN A 16 -20.11 -17.36 31.84
N LEU A 17 -20.23 -16.35 30.98
CA LEU A 17 -19.20 -15.97 30.00
C LEU A 17 -18.25 -14.87 30.51
N GLU A 18 -18.45 -14.29 31.70
CA GLU A 18 -17.58 -13.23 32.22
C GLU A 18 -16.19 -13.76 32.62
N GLU A 19 -16.14 -14.84 33.42
CA GLU A 19 -14.89 -15.50 33.81
C GLU A 19 -14.09 -16.03 32.59
N PRO A 20 -14.71 -16.75 31.64
CA PRO A 20 -14.00 -17.22 30.45
C PRO A 20 -13.52 -16.08 29.53
N LEU A 21 -14.27 -14.98 29.44
CA LEU A 21 -13.86 -13.83 28.60
C LEU A 21 -12.61 -13.15 29.16
N GLU A 22 -12.56 -12.92 30.47
CA GLU A 22 -11.41 -12.31 31.14
C GLU A 22 -10.16 -13.19 31.01
N VAL A 23 -10.32 -14.51 31.15
CA VAL A 23 -9.25 -15.49 30.91
C VAL A 23 -8.80 -15.47 29.44
N ILE A 24 -9.72 -15.40 28.48
CA ILE A 24 -9.39 -15.30 27.05
C ILE A 24 -8.64 -14.00 26.75
N TYR A 25 -9.07 -12.85 27.29
CA TYR A 25 -8.39 -11.58 27.10
C TYR A 25 -6.95 -11.61 27.65
N ASN A 26 -6.77 -12.19 28.85
CA ASN A 26 -5.45 -12.35 29.45
C ASN A 26 -4.54 -13.26 28.61
N MET A 27 -5.08 -14.39 28.12
CA MET A 27 -4.33 -15.29 27.23
C MET A 27 -3.96 -14.63 25.90
N GLU A 28 -4.83 -13.80 25.33
CA GLU A 28 -4.53 -13.07 24.10
C GLU A 28 -3.42 -12.02 24.30
N GLU A 29 -3.40 -11.33 25.44
CA GLU A 29 -2.34 -10.38 25.80
C GLU A 29 -0.98 -11.08 25.98
N GLU A 30 -0.96 -12.24 26.63
CA GLU A 30 0.24 -13.06 26.78
C GLU A 30 0.78 -13.57 25.43
N ILE A 31 -0.10 -13.95 24.49
CA ILE A 31 0.30 -14.36 23.14
C ILE A 31 0.92 -13.18 22.37
N GLU A 32 0.35 -11.97 22.45
CA GLU A 32 0.90 -10.79 21.79
C GLU A 32 2.31 -10.44 22.32
N ASP A 33 2.51 -10.51 23.64
CA ASP A 33 3.84 -10.30 24.25
C ASP A 33 4.84 -11.38 23.81
N LEU A 34 4.39 -12.64 23.68
CA LEU A 34 5.22 -13.74 23.19
C LEU A 34 5.64 -13.54 21.72
N GLU A 35 4.73 -13.06 20.86
CA GLU A 35 5.03 -12.77 19.45
C GLU A 35 6.08 -11.67 19.30
N VAL A 36 5.99 -10.61 20.12
CA VAL A 36 6.99 -9.52 20.15
C VAL A 36 8.35 -10.06 20.58
N LYS A 37 8.39 -10.85 21.65
CA LYS A 37 9.63 -11.50 22.14
C LYS A 37 10.23 -12.40 21.07
N PHE A 38 9.42 -13.16 20.34
CA PHE A 38 9.88 -14.04 19.27
C PHE A 38 10.45 -13.25 18.08
N LYS A 39 9.80 -12.15 17.67
CA LYS A 39 10.35 -11.25 16.62
C LYS A 39 11.67 -10.62 17.04
N ILE A 40 11.80 -10.20 18.30
CA ILE A 40 13.07 -9.64 18.84
C ILE A 40 14.17 -10.72 18.80
N LEU A 41 13.87 -11.94 19.22
CA LEU A 41 14.79 -13.07 19.15
C LEU A 41 15.21 -13.37 17.71
N LEU A 42 14.28 -13.51 16.78
CA LEU A 42 14.60 -13.72 15.35
C LEU A 42 15.47 -12.58 14.80
N THR A 43 15.17 -11.33 15.13
CA THR A 43 15.96 -10.18 14.67
C THR A 43 17.37 -10.16 15.30
N LYS A 44 17.50 -10.63 16.54
CA LYS A 44 18.78 -10.74 17.26
C LYS A 44 19.66 -11.87 16.69
N TYR A 45 19.06 -12.99 16.28
CA TYR A 45 19.78 -14.19 15.85
C TYR A 45 19.86 -14.39 14.33
N CYS A 46 19.06 -13.67 13.52
CA CYS A 46 19.14 -13.70 12.05
C CYS A 46 20.08 -12.63 11.45
N LYS A 47 20.92 -11.96 12.26
CA LYS A 47 22.02 -11.14 11.72
C LYS A 47 23.14 -12.07 11.24
N ALA A 48 23.30 -12.17 9.92
CA ALA A 48 24.44 -12.85 9.32
C ALA A 48 25.77 -12.24 9.84
N PRO A 49 26.81 -13.05 10.10
CA PRO A 49 28.11 -12.52 10.46
C PRO A 49 28.70 -11.72 9.28
N ASN A 50 29.17 -10.52 9.60
CA ASN A 50 29.90 -9.63 8.69
C ASN A 50 31.06 -10.39 8.02
N ALA A 51 31.00 -10.51 6.70
CA ALA A 51 32.13 -10.94 5.88
C ALA A 51 32.92 -9.70 5.46
N ASP A 52 33.77 -9.20 6.37
CA ASP A 52 34.72 -8.14 6.05
C ASP A 52 36.12 -8.73 5.82
N ASN A 53 36.67 -8.39 4.65
CA ASN A 53 38.10 -8.31 4.28
C ASN A 53 38.79 -9.52 3.63
N VAL A 54 38.63 -9.63 2.30
CA VAL A 54 39.69 -10.11 1.40
C VAL A 54 39.86 -9.07 0.28
N PRO A 55 41.04 -8.44 0.11
CA PRO A 55 41.27 -7.54 -1.02
C PRO A 55 41.48 -8.36 -2.29
N MET A 56 40.40 -8.67 -3.00
CA MET A 56 40.47 -9.15 -4.38
C MET A 56 40.39 -7.95 -5.33
N THR A 57 41.34 -7.86 -6.24
CA THR A 57 41.33 -6.92 -7.36
C THR A 57 40.09 -7.21 -8.23
N VAL A 58 39.06 -6.39 -8.05
CA VAL A 58 37.80 -6.53 -8.78
C VAL A 58 37.99 -6.02 -10.21
N HIS A 59 38.39 -6.91 -11.12
CA HIS A 59 37.91 -6.77 -12.49
C HIS A 59 36.40 -6.91 -12.44
N LYS A 60 35.67 -5.79 -12.35
CA LYS A 60 34.20 -5.79 -12.41
C LYS A 60 33.85 -6.44 -13.76
N PRO A 61 33.30 -7.67 -13.81
CA PRO A 61 32.61 -8.05 -15.01
C PRO A 61 31.52 -7.00 -15.18
N LYS A 62 31.46 -6.35 -16.35
CA LYS A 62 30.32 -5.50 -16.70
C LYS A 62 29.09 -6.39 -16.66
N LEU A 63 28.46 -6.51 -15.50
CA LEU A 63 27.09 -6.98 -15.36
C LEU A 63 26.31 -6.11 -16.36
N LYS A 64 25.90 -6.71 -17.47
CA LYS A 64 24.97 -6.08 -18.38
C LYS A 64 23.64 -6.05 -17.65
N ILE A 65 23.45 -4.97 -16.89
CA ILE A 65 22.15 -4.57 -16.38
C ILE A 65 21.26 -4.46 -17.63
N PRO A 66 20.10 -5.15 -17.67
CA PRO A 66 19.16 -4.97 -18.77
C PRO A 66 18.90 -3.48 -18.95
N ASP A 67 18.92 -2.99 -20.19
CA ASP A 67 18.62 -1.59 -20.47
C ASP A 67 17.28 -1.24 -19.84
N LEU A 68 17.27 -0.25 -18.94
CA LEU A 68 16.06 0.18 -18.28
C LEU A 68 15.13 0.74 -19.36
N PRO A 69 13.94 0.15 -19.59
CA PRO A 69 13.05 0.64 -20.62
C PRO A 69 12.67 2.09 -20.32
N LEU A 70 12.56 2.90 -21.37
CA LEU A 70 12.04 4.26 -21.24
C LEU A 70 10.66 4.20 -20.58
N PRO A 71 10.41 5.01 -19.53
CA PRO A 71 9.11 5.01 -18.89
C PRO A 71 8.06 5.50 -19.88
N GLU A 72 6.89 4.86 -19.87
CA GLU A 72 5.76 5.25 -20.71
C GLU A 72 4.68 5.92 -19.88
N PHE A 73 3.94 6.84 -20.50
CA PHE A 73 2.85 7.55 -19.85
C PHE A 73 1.64 7.65 -20.75
N THR A 74 0.52 7.06 -20.31
CA THR A 74 -0.71 6.96 -21.11
C THR A 74 -1.69 8.12 -20.90
N GLY A 75 -1.49 8.92 -19.84
CA GLY A 75 -2.39 10.03 -19.48
C GLY A 75 -3.26 9.77 -18.25
N LYS A 76 -3.05 8.68 -17.51
CA LYS A 76 -3.78 8.47 -16.24
C LYS A 76 -3.20 9.33 -15.12
N TYR A 77 -4.08 10.00 -14.38
CA TYR A 77 -3.68 10.87 -13.28
C TYR A 77 -2.86 10.14 -12.21
N GLU A 78 -3.25 8.91 -11.86
CA GLU A 78 -2.55 8.07 -10.89
C GLU A 78 -1.13 7.65 -11.31
N GLU A 79 -0.82 7.64 -12.61
CA GLU A 79 0.49 7.25 -13.14
C GLU A 79 1.46 8.43 -13.23
N TYR A 80 0.95 9.67 -13.28
CA TYR A 80 1.73 10.85 -13.68
C TYR A 80 2.92 11.14 -12.76
N GLU A 81 2.74 11.10 -11.44
CA GLU A 81 3.82 11.42 -10.49
C GLU A 81 4.95 10.37 -10.59
N SER A 82 4.59 9.09 -10.65
CA SER A 82 5.55 7.99 -10.82
C SER A 82 6.32 8.11 -12.13
N PHE A 83 5.60 8.37 -13.23
CA PHE A 83 6.20 8.63 -14.53
C PHE A 83 7.19 9.80 -14.47
N LYS A 84 6.76 10.94 -13.91
CA LYS A 84 7.60 12.14 -13.81
C LYS A 84 8.88 11.85 -13.04
N THR A 85 8.78 11.20 -11.87
CA THR A 85 9.96 10.85 -11.06
C THR A 85 10.91 9.94 -11.83
N GLN A 86 10.41 8.88 -12.46
CA GLN A 86 11.24 7.96 -13.24
C GLN A 86 11.90 8.65 -14.44
N PHE A 87 11.12 9.40 -15.22
CA PHE A 87 11.61 10.11 -16.40
C PHE A 87 12.68 11.14 -16.03
N MET A 88 12.46 11.93 -14.97
CA MET A 88 13.45 12.90 -14.50
C MET A 88 14.73 12.22 -14.02
N SER A 89 14.63 11.06 -13.36
CA SER A 89 15.80 10.32 -12.90
C SER A 89 16.64 9.72 -14.03
N ILE A 90 16.02 9.32 -15.15
CA ILE A 90 16.72 8.63 -16.25
C ILE A 90 17.19 9.63 -17.32
N ILE A 91 16.33 10.59 -17.68
CA ILE A 91 16.51 11.48 -18.82
C ILE A 91 16.56 12.94 -18.39
N GLY A 92 15.59 13.41 -17.59
CA GLY A 92 15.44 14.84 -17.31
C GLY A 92 16.64 15.48 -16.61
N ASN A 93 17.22 14.76 -15.64
CA ASN A 93 18.39 15.19 -14.86
C ASN A 93 19.72 14.69 -15.45
N ASN A 94 19.70 14.04 -16.62
CA ASN A 94 20.91 13.57 -17.26
C ASN A 94 21.65 14.75 -17.92
N GLU A 95 22.83 15.10 -17.40
CA GLU A 95 23.67 16.20 -17.88
C GLU A 95 24.32 15.91 -19.25
N SER A 96 24.40 14.64 -19.64
CA SER A 96 24.95 14.24 -20.95
C SER A 96 23.97 14.45 -22.11
N LEU A 97 22.71 14.76 -21.81
CA LEU A 97 21.67 15.04 -22.82
C LEU A 97 21.34 16.52 -22.85
N ASN A 98 21.25 17.09 -24.06
CA ASN A 98 20.74 18.44 -24.23
C ASN A 98 19.20 18.48 -24.22
N ASP A 99 18.62 19.67 -24.11
CA ASP A 99 17.17 19.85 -24.00
C ASP A 99 16.39 19.32 -25.21
N ASN A 100 16.96 19.38 -26.42
CA ASN A 100 16.31 18.83 -27.61
C ASN A 100 16.21 17.31 -27.52
N GLN A 101 17.29 16.63 -27.11
CA GLN A 101 17.30 15.18 -26.91
C GLN A 101 16.32 14.79 -25.80
N LYS A 102 16.30 15.50 -24.67
CA LYS A 102 15.34 15.28 -23.58
C LYS A 102 13.90 15.44 -24.06
N CYS A 103 13.62 16.44 -24.88
CA CYS A 103 12.30 16.66 -25.47
C CYS A 103 11.90 15.49 -26.39
N CYS A 104 12.80 15.00 -27.25
CA CYS A 104 12.53 13.84 -28.10
C CYS A 104 12.19 12.59 -27.29
N TYR A 105 12.94 12.30 -26.22
CA TYR A 105 12.62 11.20 -25.32
C TYR A 105 11.28 11.39 -24.61
N LEU A 106 11.00 12.61 -24.14
CA LEU A 106 9.73 12.91 -23.49
C LEU A 106 8.57 12.64 -24.44
N LYS A 107 8.63 13.12 -25.68
CA LYS A 107 7.62 12.86 -26.72
C LYS A 107 7.47 11.37 -27.04
N ALA A 108 8.57 10.60 -27.07
CA ALA A 108 8.53 9.16 -27.33
C ALA A 108 7.86 8.35 -26.19
N SER A 109 8.02 8.83 -24.96
CA SER A 109 7.44 8.26 -23.74
C SER A 109 5.93 8.52 -23.60
N LEU A 110 5.36 9.52 -24.27
CA LEU A 110 3.92 9.80 -24.22
C LEU A 110 3.14 8.83 -25.12
N LYS A 111 2.07 8.25 -24.59
CA LYS A 111 1.12 7.35 -25.26
C LYS A 111 -0.31 7.82 -24.97
N GLY A 112 -1.29 7.29 -25.69
CA GLY A 112 -2.71 7.53 -25.44
C GLY A 112 -3.07 9.02 -25.32
N ASP A 113 -3.83 9.38 -24.30
CA ASP A 113 -4.30 10.75 -24.06
C ASP A 113 -3.18 11.72 -23.71
N ALA A 114 -2.07 11.24 -23.14
CA ALA A 114 -0.90 12.08 -22.87
C ALA A 114 -0.25 12.57 -24.16
N LYS A 115 -0.31 11.78 -25.24
CA LYS A 115 0.28 12.15 -26.54
C LYS A 115 -0.42 13.38 -27.15
N LEU A 116 -1.69 13.60 -26.83
CA LEU A 116 -2.48 14.74 -27.31
C LEU A 116 -2.05 16.09 -26.74
N ILE A 117 -1.16 16.11 -25.74
CA ILE A 117 -0.63 17.37 -25.18
C ILE A 117 0.47 17.95 -26.06
N GLU A 118 1.21 17.12 -26.79
CA GLU A 118 2.39 17.59 -27.50
C GLU A 118 2.04 18.49 -28.69
N SER A 119 2.86 19.52 -28.87
CA SER A 119 2.87 20.42 -30.02
C SER A 119 4.19 20.27 -30.79
N THR A 120 4.16 20.67 -32.06
CA THR A 120 5.34 20.65 -32.93
C THR A 120 6.44 21.59 -32.44
N GLN A 121 6.08 22.69 -31.77
CA GLN A 121 7.01 23.72 -31.29
C GLN A 121 7.49 23.56 -29.84
N ASP A 122 7.11 22.46 -29.16
CA ASP A 122 7.46 22.30 -27.76
C ASP A 122 8.95 22.09 -27.51
N THR A 123 9.49 22.85 -26.58
CA THR A 123 10.75 22.57 -25.86
C THR A 123 10.51 21.57 -24.72
N PHE A 124 11.58 20.95 -24.21
CA PHE A 124 11.49 20.03 -23.07
C PHE A 124 10.77 20.66 -21.88
N GLN A 125 11.12 21.90 -21.52
CA GLN A 125 10.53 22.61 -20.39
C GLN A 125 9.05 22.94 -20.63
N SER A 126 8.67 23.36 -21.84
CA SER A 126 7.28 23.70 -22.17
C SER A 126 6.36 22.48 -22.13
N LEU A 127 6.77 21.36 -22.74
CA LEU A 127 6.01 20.12 -22.73
C LEU A 127 5.89 19.53 -21.32
N LEU A 128 6.99 19.54 -20.56
CA LEU A 128 6.98 19.07 -19.16
C LEU A 128 6.02 19.92 -18.30
N SER A 129 6.00 21.23 -18.53
CA SER A 129 5.08 22.16 -17.84
C SER A 129 3.63 21.92 -18.24
N ALA A 130 3.34 21.69 -19.52
CA ALA A 130 1.99 21.37 -20.00
C ALA A 130 1.47 20.05 -19.43
N LEU A 131 2.31 19.01 -19.41
CA LEU A 131 2.02 17.74 -18.74
C LEU A 131 1.72 17.95 -17.24
N HIS A 132 2.51 18.80 -16.58
CA HIS A 132 2.31 19.13 -15.18
C HIS A 132 0.99 19.83 -14.93
N ALA A 133 0.68 20.87 -15.70
CA ALA A 133 -0.57 21.60 -15.58
C ALA A 133 -1.80 20.70 -15.78
N ARG A 134 -1.73 19.76 -16.73
CA ARG A 134 -2.87 18.89 -17.05
C ARG A 134 -3.01 17.70 -16.11
N TYR A 135 -1.91 17.04 -15.74
CA TYR A 135 -1.95 15.76 -15.03
C TYR A 135 -1.51 15.81 -13.57
N GLN A 136 -0.95 16.92 -13.09
CA GLN A 136 -0.68 17.11 -11.66
C GLN A 136 -1.97 17.43 -10.90
N ASN A 137 -2.89 16.48 -10.87
CA ASN A 137 -4.15 16.60 -10.17
C ASN A 137 -4.13 15.73 -8.90
N LYS A 138 -3.52 16.28 -7.83
CA LYS A 138 -3.48 15.60 -6.52
C LYS A 138 -4.88 15.17 -6.05
N ARG A 139 -5.89 16.00 -6.30
CA ARG A 139 -7.28 15.69 -5.94
C ARG A 139 -7.81 14.48 -6.68
N ALA A 140 -7.59 14.38 -7.99
CA ALA A 140 -8.02 13.21 -8.77
C ALA A 140 -7.32 11.92 -8.33
N VAL A 141 -6.03 11.98 -7.98
CA VAL A 141 -5.29 10.83 -7.42
C VAL A 141 -5.89 10.41 -6.08
N ILE A 142 -6.13 11.37 -5.18
CA ILE A 142 -6.78 11.12 -3.88
C ILE A 142 -8.17 10.49 -4.09
N ASP A 143 -8.98 11.07 -4.97
CA ASP A 143 -10.32 10.56 -5.27
C ASP A 143 -10.28 9.14 -5.83
N SER A 144 -9.30 8.81 -6.68
CA SER A 144 -9.10 7.46 -7.21
C SER A 144 -8.72 6.46 -6.12
N LEU A 145 -7.78 6.82 -5.24
CA LEU A 145 -7.37 5.99 -4.09
C LEU A 145 -8.53 5.76 -3.12
N ILE A 146 -9.29 6.81 -2.78
CA ILE A 146 -10.48 6.72 -1.93
C ILE A 146 -11.53 5.83 -2.59
N LYS A 147 -11.83 6.03 -3.89
CA LYS A 147 -12.75 5.17 -4.63
C LYS A 147 -12.32 3.71 -4.58
N SER A 148 -11.03 3.42 -4.76
CA SER A 148 -10.50 2.05 -4.68
C SER A 148 -10.74 1.41 -3.31
N VAL A 149 -10.60 2.17 -2.21
CA VAL A 149 -10.92 1.70 -0.84
C VAL A 149 -12.42 1.47 -0.68
N LEU A 150 -13.26 2.39 -1.16
CA LEU A 150 -14.72 2.31 -1.00
C LEU A 150 -15.36 1.26 -1.91
N SER A 151 -14.77 0.97 -3.07
CA SER A 151 -15.33 0.06 -4.07
C SER A 151 -14.94 -1.41 -3.87
N VAL A 152 -14.15 -1.74 -2.84
CA VAL A 152 -13.81 -3.15 -2.57
C VAL A 152 -15.10 -3.94 -2.33
N GLY A 153 -15.22 -5.11 -2.98
CA GLY A 153 -16.35 -6.00 -2.82
C GLY A 153 -16.46 -6.58 -1.40
N LYS A 154 -17.60 -7.20 -1.09
CA LYS A 154 -17.74 -7.93 0.18
C LYS A 154 -16.81 -9.15 0.18
N ALA A 155 -16.10 -9.38 1.28
CA ALA A 155 -15.23 -10.54 1.47
C ALA A 155 -15.91 -11.58 2.37
N ASN A 156 -15.80 -12.85 2.00
CA ASN A 156 -16.14 -13.99 2.87
C ASN A 156 -14.93 -14.43 3.71
N ASP A 157 -15.04 -15.49 4.53
CA ASP A 157 -13.91 -15.99 5.34
C ASP A 157 -12.83 -16.72 4.53
N SER A 158 -12.88 -16.68 3.20
CA SER A 158 -11.74 -17.16 2.42
C SER A 158 -10.51 -16.35 2.82
N PRO A 159 -9.44 -17.00 3.29
CA PRO A 159 -8.20 -16.31 3.64
C PRO A 159 -7.66 -15.47 2.46
N ARG A 160 -7.93 -15.91 1.22
CA ARG A 160 -7.56 -15.19 0.00
C ARG A 160 -8.35 -13.90 -0.16
N GLN A 161 -9.66 -13.92 0.06
CA GLN A 161 -10.51 -12.71 -0.08
C GLN A 161 -10.23 -11.71 1.04
N LEU A 162 -10.08 -12.18 2.28
CA LEU A 162 -9.69 -11.33 3.40
C LEU A 162 -8.31 -10.70 3.17
N ARG A 163 -7.31 -11.48 2.75
CA ARG A 163 -5.99 -10.94 2.43
C ARG A 163 -6.05 -9.91 1.32
N ASN A 164 -6.78 -10.18 0.24
CA ASN A 164 -6.94 -9.23 -0.85
C ASN A 164 -7.61 -7.92 -0.41
N LEU A 165 -8.66 -7.99 0.43
CA LEU A 165 -9.30 -6.81 1.04
C LEU A 165 -8.28 -5.98 1.83
N VAL A 166 -7.50 -6.63 2.70
CA VAL A 166 -6.49 -5.97 3.52
C VAL A 166 -5.38 -5.37 2.66
N ASP A 167 -4.87 -6.10 1.66
CA ASP A 167 -3.80 -5.63 0.77
C ASP A 167 -4.23 -4.43 -0.07
N ILE A 168 -5.48 -4.41 -0.56
CA ILE A 168 -6.04 -3.27 -1.29
C ILE A 168 -6.10 -2.04 -0.40
N ILE A 169 -6.61 -2.19 0.83
CA ILE A 169 -6.74 -1.07 1.77
C ILE A 169 -5.35 -0.57 2.18
N LYS A 170 -4.44 -1.45 2.61
CA LYS A 170 -3.06 -1.09 3.01
C LYS A 170 -2.33 -0.34 1.91
N ARG A 171 -2.38 -0.84 0.67
CA ARG A 171 -1.72 -0.21 -0.48
C ARG A 171 -2.24 1.21 -0.74
N ASN A 172 -3.56 1.39 -0.73
CA ASN A 172 -4.15 2.71 -0.96
C ASN A 172 -3.89 3.68 0.20
N LEU A 173 -3.95 3.21 1.46
CA LEU A 173 -3.61 4.03 2.62
C LEU A 173 -2.16 4.51 2.60
N ARG A 174 -1.21 3.63 2.28
CA ARG A 174 0.20 4.01 2.11
C ARG A 174 0.38 5.07 1.02
N ALA A 175 -0.35 4.95 -0.09
CA ALA A 175 -0.32 5.94 -1.16
C ALA A 175 -0.88 7.30 -0.71
N LEU A 176 -1.97 7.32 0.08
CA LEU A 176 -2.54 8.54 0.67
C LEU A 176 -1.58 9.20 1.67
N GLU A 177 -0.90 8.41 2.51
CA GLU A 177 0.12 8.89 3.45
C GLU A 177 1.30 9.56 2.70
N ASN A 178 1.77 8.95 1.60
CA ASN A 178 2.80 9.55 0.74
C ASN A 178 2.35 10.88 0.11
N LEU A 179 1.04 11.09 -0.08
CA LEU A 179 0.46 12.36 -0.52
C LEU A 179 0.25 13.36 0.62
N LYS A 180 0.79 13.08 1.81
CA LYS A 180 0.69 13.89 3.03
C LYS A 180 -0.73 13.99 3.60
N LEU A 181 -1.60 13.02 3.29
CA LEU A 181 -2.87 12.84 3.99
C LEU A 181 -2.64 11.91 5.19
N SER A 182 -2.19 12.51 6.28
CA SER A 182 -1.92 11.77 7.52
C SER A 182 -3.21 11.21 8.12
N ARG A 183 -3.10 10.00 8.65
CA ARG A 183 -4.18 9.33 9.36
C ARG A 183 -4.39 9.96 10.75
N ASN A 184 -5.64 10.03 11.18
CA ASN A 184 -6.07 10.51 12.49
C ASN A 184 -7.23 9.66 13.04
N ASN A 185 -7.68 9.97 14.27
CA ASN A 185 -8.76 9.22 14.93
C ASN A 185 -10.07 9.18 14.12
N LEU A 186 -10.38 10.23 13.36
CA LEU A 186 -11.56 10.26 12.50
C LEU A 186 -11.41 9.30 11.31
N SER A 187 -10.28 9.35 10.61
CA SER A 187 -10.03 8.42 9.50
C SER A 187 -9.97 6.97 9.97
N ASP A 188 -9.45 6.72 11.18
CA ASP A 188 -9.42 5.39 11.79
C ASP A 188 -10.84 4.87 12.03
N ALA A 189 -11.72 5.69 12.60
CA ALA A 189 -13.12 5.37 12.82
C ALA A 189 -13.89 5.12 11.50
N LEU A 190 -13.64 5.94 10.47
CA LEU A 190 -14.23 5.76 9.15
C LEU A 190 -13.76 4.46 8.49
N LEU A 191 -12.47 4.14 8.58
CA LEU A 191 -11.91 2.90 8.03
C LEU A 191 -12.49 1.67 8.72
N LEU A 192 -12.61 1.70 10.05
CA LEU A 192 -13.28 0.66 10.83
C LEU A 192 -14.72 0.43 10.35
N HIS A 193 -15.47 1.50 10.14
CA HIS A 193 -16.84 1.41 9.67
C HIS A 193 -16.94 0.87 8.23
N ILE A 194 -16.05 1.30 7.33
CA ILE A 194 -15.98 0.79 5.96
C ILE A 194 -15.68 -0.71 5.99
N LEU A 195 -14.69 -1.14 6.78
CA LEU A 195 -14.30 -2.55 6.92
C LEU A 195 -15.45 -3.41 7.42
N GLU A 196 -16.21 -2.95 8.42
CA GLU A 196 -17.41 -3.64 8.89
C GLU A 196 -18.40 -3.88 7.74
N GLY A 197 -18.65 -2.86 6.93
CA GLY A 197 -19.55 -2.95 5.77
C GLY A 197 -19.05 -3.87 4.66
N LYS A 198 -17.75 -4.21 4.62
CA LYS A 198 -17.16 -5.14 3.65
C LYS A 198 -17.14 -6.60 4.12
N LEU A 199 -17.34 -6.86 5.41
CA LEU A 199 -17.46 -8.22 5.93
C LEU A 199 -18.92 -8.70 5.77
N ILE A 200 -19.10 -9.95 5.32
CA ILE A 200 -20.45 -10.51 5.15
C ILE A 200 -21.07 -10.80 6.54
N PRO A 201 -22.28 -10.27 6.83
CA PRO A 201 -23.00 -10.57 8.07
C PRO A 201 -23.27 -12.08 8.18
N ASN A 202 -23.12 -12.65 9.39
CA ASN A 202 -23.27 -14.08 9.74
C ASN A 202 -22.03 -14.97 9.50
N HIS A 203 -20.85 -14.38 9.27
CA HIS A 203 -19.61 -15.15 9.11
C HIS A 203 -18.67 -15.03 10.32
N ARG A 204 -17.90 -16.09 10.63
CA ARG A 204 -16.95 -16.16 11.76
C ARG A 204 -15.99 -14.96 11.86
N SER A 205 -15.51 -14.39 10.75
CA SER A 205 -14.70 -13.15 10.82
C SER A 205 -15.48 -11.91 11.23
N TYR A 206 -16.77 -11.81 10.87
CA TYR A 206 -17.64 -10.71 11.31
C TYR A 206 -17.92 -10.79 12.82
N SER A 207 -18.17 -11.99 13.34
CA SER A 207 -18.33 -12.22 14.79
C SER A 207 -17.05 -11.90 15.55
N LYS A 208 -15.89 -12.35 15.07
CA LYS A 208 -14.57 -11.99 15.64
C LYS A 208 -14.32 -10.48 15.64
N TRP A 209 -14.68 -9.79 14.55
CA TRP A 209 -14.58 -8.34 14.46
C TRP A 209 -15.47 -7.63 15.51
N LYS A 210 -16.71 -8.10 15.73
CA LYS A 210 -17.59 -7.53 16.77
C LYS A 210 -17.11 -7.78 18.20
N ILE A 211 -16.31 -8.82 18.41
CA ILE A 211 -15.74 -9.15 19.72
C ILE A 211 -14.51 -8.27 19.99
N ASN A 212 -13.60 -8.12 19.02
CA ASN A 212 -12.37 -7.34 19.20
C ASN A 212 -12.00 -6.53 17.92
N PRO A 213 -12.65 -5.36 17.72
CA PRO A 213 -12.43 -4.53 16.53
C PRO A 213 -11.01 -3.91 16.50
N VAL A 214 -10.40 -3.68 17.67
CA VAL A 214 -9.05 -3.10 17.79
C VAL A 214 -7.97 -4.06 17.29
N LYS A 215 -8.06 -5.35 17.61
CA LYS A 215 -7.10 -6.38 17.17
C LYS A 215 -7.13 -6.58 15.65
N PHE A 216 -8.33 -6.62 15.07
CA PHE A 216 -8.48 -6.73 13.62
C PHE A 216 -8.01 -5.47 12.89
N TYR A 217 -8.25 -4.30 13.46
CA TYR A 217 -7.70 -3.03 12.97
C TYR A 217 -6.17 -3.03 13.00
N ARG A 218 -5.54 -3.49 14.08
CA ARG A 218 -4.08 -3.62 14.18
C ARG A 218 -3.50 -4.54 13.10
N LEU A 219 -4.17 -5.63 12.73
CA LEU A 219 -3.74 -6.50 11.62
C LEU A 219 -3.77 -5.81 10.25
N ILE A 220 -4.69 -4.85 10.06
CA ILE A 220 -4.85 -4.08 8.83
C ILE A 220 -3.93 -2.86 8.80
N VAL A 221 -3.49 -2.38 9.95
CA VAL A 221 -2.70 -1.15 10.08
C VAL A 221 -1.23 -1.40 10.35
N SER A 222 -0.84 -2.58 10.84
CA SER A 222 0.56 -3.05 10.93
C SER A 222 1.15 -3.48 9.60
#